data_AF-A0AA96THY7-F1
#
_entry.id   AF-A0AA96THY7-F1
#
_cell.length_a   1.000
_cell.length_b   1.000
_cell.length_c   1.000
_cell.angle_alpha   90.00
_cell.angle_beta   90.00
_cell.angle_gamma   90.00
#
_symmetry.space_group_name_H-M   'P 1'
#
loop_
_entity.id
_entity.type
_entity.pdbx_description
1 polymer ?
#
loop_
_entity_poly.entity_id
_entity_poly.type
_entity_poly.pdbx_seq_one_letter_code
_entity_poly.pdbx_strand_id
1 'polypeptide(L)'
;MAIVASAGHLWVYRDVPLCRVGGAALVALIVGIAAVSITFTRITLTPSVDRTLDDGGTSRSDTPGPTNPSKPSVGSQSPTTGQPTTTASKSGPGDTSLLSLTPLDEAYSHLPVAVNGTLYTQAKVAKPFANYVGDFAYVEEYTVRPIASAVLRAKVGVSDDAPTGASVIFTITIDGQPSVTKVVARGTLDNIEADISGQTRFGIRVANESDEPVLAAWIDPVIVDGVS
;
A
#
# COMPACT_ATOMS: atom_id res chain seq x y z
N MET A 1 18.44 -7.02 -34.90
CA MET A 1 18.77 -5.93 -35.83
C MET A 1 18.53 -4.62 -35.07
N ALA A 2 19.57 -3.80 -34.99
CA ALA A 2 19.67 -2.40 -34.54
C ALA A 2 18.54 -1.48 -35.10
N ILE A 3 18.16 -0.27 -34.62
CA ILE A 3 18.80 0.78 -33.79
C ILE A 3 17.75 1.91 -33.49
N VAL A 4 17.88 2.55 -32.30
CA VAL A 4 17.71 4.01 -31.98
C VAL A 4 16.34 4.73 -31.82
N ALA A 5 16.14 5.19 -30.57
CA ALA A 5 15.79 6.52 -30.03
C ALA A 5 14.85 7.51 -30.76
N SER A 6 13.95 8.12 -29.98
CA SER A 6 13.97 9.55 -29.63
C SER A 6 12.72 9.95 -28.84
N ALA A 7 12.88 10.60 -27.69
CA ALA A 7 11.85 11.43 -27.08
C ALA A 7 12.54 12.54 -26.28
N GLY A 8 13.05 13.53 -27.02
CA GLY A 8 13.41 14.82 -26.48
C GLY A 8 12.22 15.78 -26.60
N HIS A 9 12.05 16.60 -25.56
CA HIS A 9 11.40 17.91 -25.56
C HIS A 9 9.94 18.04 -26.05
N LEU A 10 9.04 18.30 -25.10
CA LEU A 10 8.16 19.47 -25.23
C LEU A 10 8.01 20.16 -23.87
N TRP A 11 8.68 21.31 -23.74
CA TRP A 11 8.44 22.29 -22.69
C TRP A 11 7.25 23.18 -23.08
N VAL A 12 6.62 23.78 -22.05
CA VAL A 12 5.81 25.01 -22.08
C VAL A 12 4.38 24.90 -22.66
N TYR A 13 3.40 24.84 -21.75
CA TYR A 13 2.16 25.60 -21.92
C TYR A 13 2.03 26.54 -20.72
N ARG A 14 2.59 27.75 -20.89
CA ARG A 14 2.47 28.88 -19.97
C ARG A 14 1.57 29.91 -20.65
N ASP A 15 0.50 30.27 -19.96
CA ASP A 15 -0.36 31.45 -20.14
C ASP A 15 -0.93 31.71 -21.54
N VAL A 16 -2.11 31.12 -21.83
CA VAL A 16 -3.01 31.62 -22.88
C VAL A 16 -4.12 32.43 -22.21
N PRO A 17 -4.26 33.75 -22.48
CA PRO A 17 -5.38 34.53 -21.97
C PRO A 17 -6.67 34.04 -22.63
N LEU A 18 -7.57 33.52 -21.79
CA LEU A 18 -8.91 33.06 -22.16
C LEU A 18 -9.73 34.22 -22.77
N CYS A 19 -9.72 34.33 -24.09
CA CYS A 19 -10.75 35.06 -24.83
C CYS A 19 -12.10 34.41 -24.55
N ARG A 20 -12.99 35.18 -23.91
CA ARG A 20 -14.26 34.83 -23.25
C ARG A 20 -15.33 34.09 -24.10
N VAL A 21 -15.04 33.65 -25.31
CA VAL A 21 -16.02 32.97 -26.19
C VAL A 21 -15.62 31.51 -26.48
N GLY A 22 -14.35 31.12 -26.32
CA GLY A 22 -13.90 29.76 -26.62
C GLY A 22 -14.12 28.72 -25.51
N GLY A 23 -14.28 29.15 -24.26
CA GLY A 23 -14.34 28.25 -23.10
C GLY A 23 -15.63 27.42 -23.01
N ALA A 24 -16.76 27.96 -23.45
CA ALA A 24 -18.05 27.28 -23.35
C ALA A 24 -18.16 26.07 -24.30
N ALA A 25 -17.52 26.13 -25.48
CA ALA A 25 -17.53 25.03 -26.44
C ALA A 25 -16.73 23.82 -25.97
N LEU A 26 -15.62 24.04 -25.25
CA LEU A 26 -14.79 22.97 -24.71
C LEU A 26 -15.49 22.21 -23.57
N VAL A 27 -16.22 22.92 -22.70
CA VAL A 27 -16.99 22.30 -21.61
C VAL A 27 -18.16 21.48 -22.15
N ALA A 28 -18.85 21.96 -23.19
CA ALA A 28 -19.94 21.21 -23.83
C ALA A 28 -19.43 19.90 -24.50
N LEU A 29 -18.22 19.91 -25.07
CA LEU A 29 -17.61 18.71 -25.65
C LEU A 29 -17.28 17.66 -24.58
N ILE A 30 -16.78 18.08 -23.41
CA ILE A 30 -16.43 17.17 -22.31
C ILE A 30 -17.69 16.53 -21.68
N VAL A 31 -18.78 17.31 -21.52
CA VAL A 31 -20.06 16.78 -21.01
C VAL A 31 -20.72 15.82 -21.99
N GLY A 32 -20.57 16.04 -23.31
CA GLY A 32 -21.09 15.12 -24.33
C GLY A 32 -20.45 13.73 -24.31
N ILE A 33 -19.14 13.64 -24.03
CA ILE A 33 -18.42 12.36 -23.97
C ILE A 33 -18.88 11.53 -22.75
N ALA A 34 -19.17 12.17 -21.61
CA ALA A 34 -19.66 11.49 -20.42
C ALA A 34 -21.06 10.86 -20.60
N ALA A 35 -21.93 11.47 -21.41
CA ALA A 35 -23.28 10.94 -21.67
C ALA A 35 -23.27 9.69 -22.59
N VAL A 36 -22.30 9.57 -23.49
CA VAL A 36 -22.19 8.39 -24.38
C VAL A 36 -21.71 7.15 -23.62
N SER A 37 -20.85 7.31 -22.61
CA SER A 37 -20.33 6.20 -21.81
C SER A 37 -21.38 5.52 -20.92
N ILE A 38 -22.41 6.24 -20.46
CA ILE A 38 -23.45 5.67 -19.58
C ILE A 38 -24.40 4.73 -20.33
N THR A 39 -24.61 4.95 -21.63
CA THR A 39 -25.55 4.13 -22.43
C THR A 39 -24.95 2.79 -22.84
N PHE A 40 -23.62 2.67 -22.95
CA PHE A 40 -22.98 1.42 -23.41
C PHE A 40 -22.90 0.32 -22.35
N THR A 41 -23.02 0.66 -21.06
CA THR A 41 -23.00 -0.32 -19.95
C THR A 41 -24.32 -1.05 -19.70
N ARG A 42 -25.40 -0.78 -20.44
CA ARG A 42 -26.71 -1.45 -20.25
C ARG A 42 -27.07 -2.55 -21.25
N ILE A 43 -26.20 -2.89 -22.21
CA ILE A 43 -26.54 -3.87 -23.28
C ILE A 43 -25.88 -5.24 -23.10
N THR A 44 -24.87 -5.39 -22.24
CA THR A 44 -24.18 -6.68 -22.05
C THR A 44 -24.30 -7.13 -20.61
N LEU A 45 -25.39 -7.82 -20.27
CA LEU A 45 -25.50 -8.82 -19.19
C LEU A 45 -26.93 -9.38 -19.23
N THR A 46 -27.21 -10.23 -20.22
CA THR A 46 -28.28 -11.23 -20.12
C THR A 46 -27.67 -12.48 -19.51
N PRO A 47 -27.91 -12.79 -18.23
CA PRO A 47 -27.63 -14.12 -17.71
C PRO A 47 -28.65 -15.10 -18.30
N SER A 48 -28.15 -16.10 -19.02
CA SER A 48 -28.88 -17.29 -19.42
C SER A 48 -29.26 -18.09 -18.16
N VAL A 49 -30.56 -18.11 -17.83
CA VAL A 49 -31.12 -19.01 -16.83
C VAL A 49 -31.26 -20.38 -17.49
N ASP A 50 -30.33 -21.29 -17.16
CA ASP A 50 -30.49 -22.69 -17.47
C ASP A 50 -31.27 -23.36 -16.32
N ARG A 51 -32.49 -23.81 -16.63
CA ARG A 51 -33.34 -24.60 -15.74
C ARG A 51 -32.95 -26.05 -15.94
N THR A 52 -32.19 -26.62 -15.02
CA THR A 52 -32.15 -28.08 -14.86
C THR A 52 -33.02 -28.45 -13.67
N LEU A 53 -34.24 -28.89 -13.98
CA LEU A 53 -35.11 -29.64 -13.08
C LEU A 53 -34.53 -31.04 -12.96
N ASP A 54 -34.05 -31.40 -11.77
CA ASP A 54 -33.91 -32.80 -11.38
C ASP A 54 -34.60 -32.97 -10.02
N ASP A 55 -35.71 -33.72 -10.06
CA ASP A 55 -36.54 -34.08 -8.94
C ASP A 55 -36.71 -35.61 -9.01
N GLY A 56 -36.32 -36.33 -7.97
CA GLY A 56 -36.37 -37.79 -7.97
C GLY A 56 -35.58 -38.44 -6.85
N GLY A 57 -36.14 -38.39 -5.64
CA GLY A 57 -35.47 -38.85 -4.42
C GLY A 57 -35.48 -40.36 -4.13
N THR A 58 -34.96 -40.73 -2.97
CA THR A 58 -35.59 -41.66 -2.00
C THR A 58 -34.77 -41.75 -0.72
N SER A 59 -35.49 -41.89 0.38
CA SER A 59 -35.04 -41.98 1.78
C SER A 59 -34.20 -43.21 2.12
N ARG A 60 -33.33 -43.11 3.13
CA ARG A 60 -33.35 -44.00 4.32
C ARG A 60 -32.34 -43.63 5.41
N SER A 61 -32.82 -43.77 6.64
CA SER A 61 -32.13 -43.74 7.94
C SER A 61 -30.88 -44.61 8.03
N ASP A 62 -29.92 -44.22 8.89
CA ASP A 62 -29.67 -44.88 10.18
C ASP A 62 -28.38 -44.34 10.85
N THR A 63 -28.49 -44.01 12.14
CA THR A 63 -27.42 -43.75 13.13
C THR A 63 -27.65 -44.80 14.25
N PRO A 64 -26.74 -45.17 15.19
CA PRO A 64 -25.30 -44.91 15.39
C PRO A 64 -24.44 -46.18 15.69
N GLY A 65 -23.11 -46.04 15.85
CA GLY A 65 -22.33 -47.01 16.65
C GLY A 65 -20.80 -46.97 16.48
N PRO A 66 -20.00 -47.17 17.55
CA PRO A 66 -18.62 -46.68 17.66
C PRO A 66 -17.56 -47.75 17.37
N THR A 67 -16.34 -47.34 16.99
CA THR A 67 -15.11 -48.05 17.36
C THR A 67 -13.88 -47.16 17.24
N ASN A 68 -13.26 -46.93 18.39
CA ASN A 68 -11.87 -46.50 18.56
C ASN A 68 -10.96 -47.73 18.36
N PRO A 69 -9.78 -47.59 17.74
CA PRO A 69 -8.56 -47.93 18.48
C PRO A 69 -7.33 -47.06 18.18
N SER A 70 -6.75 -46.53 19.26
CA SER A 70 -5.33 -46.40 19.62
C SER A 70 -4.23 -46.35 18.52
N LYS A 71 -3.65 -45.15 18.36
CA LYS A 71 -2.21 -44.74 18.44
C LYS A 71 -1.11 -45.75 18.03
N PRO A 72 -0.13 -45.31 17.22
CA PRO A 72 1.23 -45.15 17.78
C PRO A 72 1.78 -43.71 17.70
N SER A 73 2.48 -43.35 18.78
CA SER A 73 3.23 -42.11 18.97
C SER A 73 4.46 -42.08 18.06
N VAL A 74 4.56 -41.10 17.16
CA VAL A 74 5.83 -40.75 16.51
C VAL A 74 6.00 -39.24 16.57
N GLY A 75 7.06 -38.81 17.25
CA GLY A 75 7.68 -37.49 17.12
C GLY A 75 6.80 -36.28 17.40
N SER A 76 6.68 -35.91 18.68
CA SER A 76 6.46 -34.51 19.03
C SER A 76 7.74 -33.75 18.68
N GLN A 77 7.87 -33.34 17.42
CA GLN A 77 8.77 -32.26 17.06
C GLN A 77 8.03 -30.99 17.48
N SER A 78 8.49 -30.42 18.60
CA SER A 78 8.19 -29.04 18.94
C SER A 78 8.50 -28.21 17.70
N PRO A 79 7.55 -27.46 17.11
CA PRO A 79 7.94 -26.44 16.15
C PRO A 79 8.87 -25.51 16.92
N THR A 80 10.14 -25.47 16.53
CA THR A 80 11.06 -24.43 16.97
C THR A 80 10.44 -23.13 16.49
N THR A 81 9.66 -22.51 17.37
CA THR A 81 9.16 -21.16 17.19
C THR A 81 10.42 -20.33 17.20
N GLY A 82 10.91 -19.98 16.00
CA GLY A 82 11.96 -19.00 15.85
C GLY A 82 11.51 -17.77 16.61
N GLN A 83 12.11 -17.54 17.77
CA GLN A 83 11.75 -16.44 18.63
C GLN A 83 11.90 -15.17 17.79
N PRO A 84 10.86 -14.34 17.64
CA PRO A 84 10.98 -13.11 16.90
C PRO A 84 12.10 -12.29 17.53
N THR A 85 13.14 -12.01 16.75
CA THR A 85 14.25 -11.20 17.25
C THR A 85 13.73 -9.76 17.29
N THR A 86 13.62 -9.19 18.49
CA THR A 86 13.23 -7.79 18.64
C THR A 86 14.41 -6.90 18.29
N THR A 87 14.27 -6.05 17.28
CA THR A 87 15.27 -5.03 16.98
C THR A 87 14.75 -3.69 17.49
N ALA A 88 15.46 -3.09 18.44
CA ALA A 88 15.34 -1.66 18.70
C ALA A 88 16.48 -0.99 17.91
N SER A 89 16.21 -0.48 16.72
CA SER A 89 17.19 0.38 16.06
C SER A 89 17.30 1.66 16.88
N LYS A 90 18.40 1.80 17.61
CA LYS A 90 18.70 3.02 18.34
C LYS A 90 19.03 4.11 17.31
N SER A 91 18.16 5.09 17.14
CA SER A 91 18.42 6.29 16.32
C SER A 91 19.73 6.95 16.77
N GLY A 92 20.52 7.42 15.81
CA GLY A 92 21.81 8.06 16.03
C GLY A 92 21.67 9.43 16.71
N PRO A 93 22.77 10.01 17.23
CA PRO A 93 22.78 11.38 17.72
C PRO A 93 22.40 12.35 16.58
N GLY A 94 21.32 13.10 16.74
CA GLY A 94 20.81 14.03 15.71
C GLY A 94 19.67 13.48 14.85
N ASP A 95 19.34 12.19 14.98
CA ASP A 95 18.21 11.61 14.26
C ASP A 95 16.88 11.97 14.94
N THR A 96 15.90 12.38 14.15
CA THR A 96 14.54 12.64 14.62
C THR A 96 13.61 11.53 14.14
N SER A 97 13.08 10.73 15.06
CA SER A 97 12.12 9.67 14.71
C SER A 97 10.78 10.25 14.26
N LEU A 98 10.22 9.73 13.16
CA LEU A 98 8.87 10.09 12.72
C LEU A 98 7.79 9.70 13.75
N LEU A 99 8.06 8.74 14.62
CA LEU A 99 7.16 8.36 15.73
C LEU A 99 7.05 9.46 16.78
N SER A 100 8.01 10.39 16.83
CA SER A 100 8.00 11.53 17.75
C SER A 100 7.42 12.81 17.12
N LEU A 101 7.14 12.79 15.82
CA LEU A 101 6.55 13.92 15.11
C LEU A 101 5.03 13.82 15.11
N THR A 102 4.37 14.97 15.18
CA THR A 102 2.91 15.07 15.00
C THR A 102 2.60 15.25 13.52
N PRO A 103 1.87 14.32 12.88
CA PRO A 103 1.43 14.49 11.50
C PRO A 103 0.34 15.56 11.38
N LEU A 104 0.11 16.05 10.17
CA LEU A 104 -1.00 16.95 9.84
C LEU A 104 -2.36 16.25 9.95
N ASP A 105 -2.39 15.00 9.51
CA ASP A 105 -3.53 14.10 9.61
C ASP A 105 -3.01 12.71 9.96
N GLU A 106 -3.56 12.10 11.01
CA GLU A 106 -3.07 10.83 11.54
C GLU A 106 -3.71 9.67 10.76
N ALA A 107 -2.91 9.01 9.92
CA ALA A 107 -3.37 7.93 9.06
C ALA A 107 -2.75 6.57 9.42
N TYR A 108 -1.74 6.55 10.27
CA TYR A 108 -1.01 5.35 10.68
C TYR A 108 -1.14 5.09 12.17
N SER A 109 -1.18 3.83 12.57
CA SER A 109 -1.07 3.41 13.97
C SER A 109 0.38 3.06 14.32
N HIS A 110 0.78 3.29 15.57
CA HIS A 110 2.06 2.80 16.10
C HIS A 110 1.83 1.48 16.84
N LEU A 111 2.17 0.36 16.19
CA LEU A 111 1.99 -0.98 16.74
C LEU A 111 3.18 -1.88 16.34
N PRO A 112 3.55 -2.88 17.17
CA PRO A 112 4.52 -3.89 16.76
C PRO A 112 4.05 -4.66 15.54
N VAL A 113 4.99 -5.03 14.66
CA VAL A 113 4.70 -5.77 13.42
C VAL A 113 5.79 -6.78 13.12
N ALA A 114 5.40 -8.00 12.74
CA ALA A 114 6.31 -9.02 12.27
C ALA A 114 6.48 -8.90 10.74
N VAL A 115 7.72 -8.73 10.29
CA VAL A 115 8.07 -8.71 8.87
C VAL A 115 9.32 -9.56 8.66
N ASN A 116 9.24 -10.50 7.70
CA ASN A 116 10.30 -11.44 7.38
C ASN A 116 10.84 -12.16 8.63
N GLY A 117 9.92 -12.63 9.48
CA GLY A 117 10.23 -13.36 10.71
C GLY A 117 10.81 -12.51 11.86
N THR A 118 10.93 -11.20 11.69
CA THR A 118 11.50 -10.28 12.69
C THR A 118 10.42 -9.37 13.25
N LEU A 119 10.34 -9.24 14.59
CA LEU A 119 9.37 -8.36 15.24
C LEU A 119 9.95 -6.96 15.42
N TYR A 120 9.31 -5.97 14.82
CA TYR A 120 9.67 -4.56 14.92
C TYR A 120 8.69 -3.84 15.83
N THR A 121 9.20 -3.18 16.87
CA THR A 121 8.37 -2.43 17.84
C THR A 121 8.29 -0.94 17.54
N GLN A 122 9.16 -0.44 16.67
CA GLN A 122 9.19 0.94 16.19
C GLN A 122 8.73 0.96 14.74
N ALA A 123 7.41 0.92 14.54
CA ALA A 123 6.83 0.93 13.21
C ALA A 123 5.57 1.79 13.15
N LYS A 124 5.41 2.53 12.05
CA LYS A 124 4.11 3.08 11.63
C LYS A 124 3.46 2.07 10.70
N VAL A 125 2.27 1.61 11.05
CA VAL A 125 1.54 0.61 10.29
C VAL A 125 0.22 1.17 9.76
N ALA A 126 -0.12 0.76 8.55
CA ALA A 126 -1.41 1.05 7.93
C ALA A 126 -1.87 -0.18 7.15
N LYS A 127 -3.19 -0.35 7.00
CA LYS A 127 -3.78 -1.51 6.33
C LYS A 127 -4.57 -1.07 5.08
N PRO A 128 -3.90 -0.57 4.01
CA PRO A 128 -4.57 -0.12 2.79
C PRO A 128 -5.46 -1.22 2.21
N PHE A 129 -6.66 -0.86 1.76
CA PHE A 129 -7.66 -1.81 1.28
C PHE A 129 -8.31 -1.33 -0.02
N ALA A 130 -8.45 -2.22 -0.99
CA ALA A 130 -8.93 -1.89 -2.32
C ALA A 130 -10.46 -1.92 -2.48
N ASN A 131 -11.25 -1.89 -1.39
CA ASN A 131 -12.70 -2.02 -1.53
C ASN A 131 -13.44 -0.70 -1.26
N TYR A 132 -14.16 -0.29 -2.30
CA TYR A 132 -15.06 0.86 -2.42
C TYR A 132 -14.40 2.21 -2.73
N VAL A 133 -14.12 2.43 -4.03
CA VAL A 133 -14.16 3.73 -4.76
C VAL A 133 -13.32 4.91 -4.20
N GLY A 134 -12.52 4.75 -3.14
CA GLY A 134 -11.82 5.88 -2.51
C GLY A 134 -10.47 5.54 -1.88
N ASP A 135 -10.39 4.54 -1.01
CA ASP A 135 -9.27 4.43 -0.05
C ASP A 135 -8.21 3.38 -0.44
N PHE A 136 -7.65 3.51 -1.64
CA PHE A 136 -6.54 2.64 -2.10
C PHE A 136 -5.21 2.96 -1.42
N ALA A 137 -5.13 4.07 -0.69
CA ALA A 137 -3.89 4.54 -0.10
C ALA A 137 -4.10 5.29 1.21
N TYR A 138 -3.17 5.09 2.14
CA TYR A 138 -3.02 5.94 3.32
C TYR A 138 -1.91 6.94 3.08
N VAL A 139 -2.15 8.21 3.37
CA VAL A 139 -1.18 9.29 3.27
C VAL A 139 -1.09 9.97 4.62
N GLU A 140 0.13 10.17 5.10
CA GLU A 140 0.39 10.94 6.31
C GLU A 140 1.45 11.97 6.00
N GLU A 141 1.15 13.23 6.29
CA GLU A 141 2.01 14.37 5.96
C GLU A 141 2.54 15.03 7.23
N TYR A 142 3.71 15.64 7.10
CA TYR A 142 4.41 16.29 8.19
C TYR A 142 4.82 17.69 7.78
N THR A 143 4.74 18.61 8.72
CA THR A 143 5.40 19.92 8.62
C THR A 143 6.63 19.91 9.50
N VAL A 144 7.77 20.24 8.93
CA VAL A 144 9.04 20.35 9.65
C VAL A 144 9.65 21.72 9.44
N ARG A 145 10.56 22.09 10.34
CA ARG A 145 11.38 23.28 10.12
C ARG A 145 12.31 23.01 8.92
N PRO A 146 12.59 24.00 8.06
CA PRO A 146 13.56 23.81 6.98
C PRO A 146 14.92 23.41 7.57
N ILE A 147 15.48 22.31 7.08
CA ILE A 147 16.80 21.80 7.47
C ILE A 147 17.69 21.85 6.24
N ALA A 148 18.87 22.46 6.35
CA ALA A 148 19.75 22.68 5.19
C ALA A 148 20.19 21.38 4.51
N SER A 149 20.39 20.32 5.30
CA SER A 149 20.67 18.97 4.83
C SER A 149 19.89 17.98 5.68
N ALA A 150 18.96 17.24 5.08
CA ALA A 150 18.17 16.23 5.78
C ALA A 150 17.74 15.11 4.84
N VAL A 151 17.83 13.87 5.32
CA VAL A 151 17.37 12.67 4.60
C VAL A 151 16.36 11.93 5.45
N LEU A 152 15.17 11.67 4.90
CA LEU A 152 14.23 10.72 5.49
C LEU A 152 14.67 9.31 5.12
N ARG A 153 14.85 8.44 6.12
CA ARG A 153 15.19 7.03 5.96
C ARG A 153 14.19 6.15 6.68
N ALA A 154 13.85 5.02 6.06
CA ALA A 154 13.07 3.97 6.70
C ALA A 154 13.39 2.61 6.07
N LYS A 155 13.12 1.55 6.83
CA LYS A 155 12.84 0.23 6.25
C LYS A 155 11.36 0.14 5.95
N VAL A 156 11.00 -0.52 4.86
CA VAL A 156 9.61 -0.76 4.49
C VAL A 156 9.36 -2.24 4.28
N GLY A 157 8.17 -2.69 4.66
CA GLY A 157 7.85 -4.10 4.73
C GLY A 157 6.36 -4.39 4.74
N VAL A 158 6.01 -5.58 4.26
CA VAL A 158 4.65 -6.12 4.33
C VAL A 158 4.61 -7.19 5.42
N SER A 159 3.60 -7.11 6.31
CA SER A 159 3.44 -8.02 7.45
C SER A 159 3.46 -9.49 7.03
N ASP A 160 4.04 -10.34 7.88
CA ASP A 160 4.07 -11.79 7.68
C ASP A 160 2.67 -12.42 7.64
N ASP A 161 1.67 -11.75 8.23
CA ASP A 161 0.25 -12.14 8.24
C ASP A 161 -0.48 -11.82 6.91
N ALA A 162 0.18 -11.12 5.98
CA ALA A 162 -0.43 -10.81 4.69
C ALA A 162 -0.70 -12.07 3.84
N PRO A 163 -1.63 -12.01 2.88
CA PRO A 163 -1.84 -13.09 1.91
C PRO A 163 -0.57 -13.41 1.11
N THR A 164 -0.42 -14.66 0.68
CA THR A 164 0.66 -15.05 -0.23
C THR A 164 0.57 -14.28 -1.54
N GLY A 165 1.69 -13.69 -1.98
CA GLY A 165 1.74 -12.87 -3.20
C GLY A 165 1.32 -11.41 -3.00
N ALA A 166 0.94 -11.00 -1.79
CA ALA A 166 0.63 -9.61 -1.49
C ALA A 166 1.85 -8.69 -1.70
N SER A 167 1.60 -7.51 -2.29
CA SER A 167 2.56 -6.42 -2.43
C SER A 167 1.92 -5.07 -2.06
N VAL A 168 2.77 -4.14 -1.63
CA VAL A 168 2.39 -2.78 -1.29
C VAL A 168 3.36 -1.80 -1.92
N ILE A 169 2.84 -0.69 -2.43
CA ILE A 169 3.60 0.44 -2.94
C ILE A 169 3.83 1.42 -1.78
N PHE A 170 5.09 1.66 -1.45
CA PHE A 170 5.54 2.66 -0.49
C PHE A 170 6.06 3.88 -1.25
N THR A 171 5.61 5.06 -0.87
CA THR A 171 6.03 6.32 -1.49
C THR A 171 6.36 7.34 -0.42
N ILE A 172 7.50 8.02 -0.56
CA ILE A 172 7.75 9.28 0.14
C ILE A 172 7.36 10.42 -0.79
N THR A 173 6.61 11.39 -0.28
CA THR A 173 6.20 12.59 -1.00
C THR A 173 6.90 13.83 -0.47
N ILE A 174 7.16 14.81 -1.34
CA ILE A 174 7.68 16.15 -1.01
C ILE A 174 6.69 17.15 -1.59
N ASP A 175 6.16 18.05 -0.77
CA ASP A 175 5.08 18.98 -1.16
C ASP A 175 3.91 18.30 -1.88
N GLY A 176 3.54 17.09 -1.43
CA GLY A 176 2.47 16.28 -2.01
C GLY A 176 2.82 15.56 -3.31
N GLN A 177 4.01 15.75 -3.88
CA GLN A 177 4.48 15.07 -5.09
C GLN A 177 5.32 13.83 -4.74
N PRO A 178 5.16 12.70 -5.45
CA PRO A 178 6.02 11.53 -5.27
C PRO A 178 7.49 11.87 -5.49
N SER A 179 8.36 11.52 -4.53
CA SER A 179 9.81 11.68 -4.60
C SER A 179 10.49 10.34 -4.87
N VAL A 180 10.22 9.35 -4.02
CA VAL A 180 10.72 7.97 -4.17
C VAL A 180 9.58 6.99 -3.94
N THR A 181 9.56 5.92 -4.74
CA THR A 181 8.57 4.85 -4.67
C THR A 181 9.24 3.49 -4.70
N LYS A 182 8.74 2.57 -3.87
CA LYS A 182 9.19 1.17 -3.77
C LYS A 182 7.98 0.24 -3.74
N VAL A 183 8.09 -0.91 -4.40
CA VAL A 183 7.11 -2.00 -4.29
C VAL A 183 7.73 -3.10 -3.45
N VAL A 184 7.08 -3.47 -2.35
CA VAL A 184 7.59 -4.48 -1.41
C VAL A 184 6.56 -5.59 -1.29
N ALA A 185 7.03 -6.82 -1.43
CA ALA A 185 6.21 -8.01 -1.32
C ALA A 185 6.20 -8.55 0.11
N ARG A 186 5.23 -9.39 0.44
CA ARG A 186 5.22 -10.15 1.70
C ARG A 186 6.54 -10.90 1.91
N GLY A 187 7.04 -10.83 3.14
CA GLY A 187 8.26 -11.53 3.56
C GLY A 187 9.55 -10.89 3.03
N THR A 188 9.47 -9.71 2.42
CA THR A 188 10.66 -8.93 2.05
C THR A 188 10.70 -7.60 2.80
N LEU A 189 11.92 -7.08 2.92
CA LEU A 189 12.23 -5.77 3.45
C LEU A 189 13.03 -5.00 2.40
N ASP A 190 12.77 -3.71 2.27
CA ASP A 190 13.61 -2.81 1.47
C ASP A 190 13.91 -1.54 2.25
N ASN A 191 15.00 -0.87 1.90
CA ASN A 191 15.30 0.47 2.41
C ASN A 191 14.73 1.51 1.45
N ILE A 192 14.13 2.56 2.01
CA ILE A 192 13.64 3.71 1.26
C ILE A 192 14.21 4.98 1.87
N GLU A 193 14.77 5.83 1.01
CA GLU A 193 15.39 7.08 1.42
C GLU A 193 14.99 8.21 0.46
N ALA A 194 14.75 9.40 1.01
CA ALA A 194 14.46 10.61 0.25
C ALA A 194 15.23 11.79 0.83
N ASP A 195 15.84 12.58 -0.05
CA ASP A 195 16.38 13.89 0.31
C ASP A 195 15.21 14.85 0.57
N ILE A 196 15.13 15.37 1.80
CA ILE A 196 14.13 16.37 2.22
C ILE A 196 14.80 17.70 2.59
N SER A 197 16.02 17.93 2.12
CA SER A 197 16.78 19.15 2.37
C SER A 197 16.04 20.39 1.88
N GLY A 198 15.99 21.40 2.75
CA GLY A 198 15.30 22.67 2.51
C GLY A 198 13.78 22.59 2.49
N GLN A 199 13.19 21.39 2.64
CA GLN A 199 11.75 21.20 2.55
C GLN A 199 11.07 21.53 3.89
N THR A 200 9.87 22.08 3.81
CA THR A 200 9.01 22.31 4.99
C THR A 200 7.92 21.25 5.13
N ARG A 201 7.61 20.52 4.06
CA ARG A 201 6.55 19.51 4.03
C ARG A 201 6.99 18.28 3.27
N PHE A 202 6.78 17.13 3.88
CA PHE A 202 6.94 15.83 3.26
C PHE A 202 5.82 14.90 3.75
N GLY A 203 5.66 13.74 3.12
CA GLY A 203 4.72 12.73 3.56
C GLY A 203 5.18 11.32 3.26
N ILE A 204 4.52 10.37 3.90
CA ILE A 204 4.64 8.94 3.64
C ILE A 204 3.30 8.41 3.15
N ARG A 205 3.35 7.52 2.16
CA ARG A 205 2.17 6.94 1.53
C ARG A 205 2.34 5.45 1.33
N VAL A 206 1.31 4.68 1.66
CA VAL A 206 1.20 3.28 1.27
C VAL A 206 -0.02 3.10 0.39
N ALA A 207 0.12 2.35 -0.70
CA ALA A 207 -0.99 1.97 -1.55
C ALA A 207 -0.98 0.45 -1.76
N ASN A 208 -2.15 -0.18 -1.67
CA ASN A 208 -2.27 -1.62 -1.83
C ASN A 208 -2.48 -1.98 -3.31
N GLU A 209 -1.77 -3.00 -3.79
CA GLU A 209 -1.99 -3.59 -5.12
C GLU A 209 -2.86 -4.85 -5.07
N SER A 210 -3.14 -5.36 -3.87
CA SER A 210 -3.97 -6.54 -3.64
C SER A 210 -5.44 -6.16 -3.40
N ASP A 211 -6.33 -7.06 -3.82
CA ASP A 211 -7.77 -6.97 -3.55
C ASP A 211 -8.11 -7.19 -2.06
N GLU A 212 -7.18 -7.78 -1.31
CA GLU A 212 -7.29 -8.04 0.13
C GLU A 212 -6.52 -7.00 0.95
N PRO A 213 -6.93 -6.68 2.18
CA PRO A 213 -6.29 -5.63 2.96
C PRO A 213 -4.93 -6.11 3.50
N VAL A 214 -3.85 -5.43 3.09
CA VAL A 214 -2.48 -5.82 3.43
C VAL A 214 -1.93 -4.87 4.49
N LEU A 215 -1.40 -5.41 5.60
CA LEU A 215 -0.76 -4.58 6.63
C LEU A 215 0.65 -4.19 6.18
N ALA A 216 0.84 -2.91 5.90
CA ALA A 216 2.08 -2.28 5.48
C ALA A 216 2.77 -1.61 6.67
N ALA A 217 4.11 -1.64 6.69
CA ALA A 217 4.90 -1.10 7.78
C ALA A 217 6.03 -0.19 7.28
N TRP A 218 6.11 1.00 7.87
CA TRP A 218 7.31 1.84 7.89
C TRP A 218 8.05 1.55 9.20
N ILE A 219 9.20 0.90 9.10
CA ILE A 219 10.02 0.40 10.21
C ILE A 219 11.17 1.38 10.45
N ASP A 220 11.33 1.77 11.71
CA ASP A 220 12.34 2.72 12.19
C ASP A 220 12.43 4.00 11.33
N PRO A 221 11.31 4.68 10.98
CA PRO A 221 11.37 5.86 10.14
C PRO A 221 12.01 7.04 10.89
N VAL A 222 13.08 7.60 10.32
CA VAL A 222 13.90 8.65 10.93
C VAL A 222 14.29 9.72 9.92
N ILE A 223 14.32 10.98 10.35
CA ILE A 223 14.99 12.08 9.65
C ILE A 223 16.41 12.13 10.19
N VAL A 224 17.39 12.03 9.29
CA VAL A 224 18.81 12.18 9.60
C VAL A 224 19.25 13.56 9.15
N ASP A 225 19.63 14.40 10.10
CA ASP A 225 20.19 15.72 9.81
C ASP A 225 21.64 15.57 9.33
N GLY A 226 21.93 16.11 8.15
CA GLY A 226 23.28 16.23 7.63
C GLY A 226 24.00 17.38 8.31
N VAL A 227 24.37 17.19 9.57
CA VAL A 227 25.20 18.19 10.28
C VAL A 227 26.60 18.13 9.68
N SER A 228 26.90 19.07 8.78
CA SER A 228 28.25 19.41 8.32
C SER A 228 28.98 20.24 9.37
#